data_AF-N9AAV3-F1
#
_entry.id   AF-N9AAV3-F1
#
_cell.length_a   1.000
_cell.length_b   1.000
_cell.length_c   1.000
_cell.angle_alpha   90.00
_cell.angle_beta   90.00
_cell.angle_gamma   90.00
#
_symmetry.space_group_name_H-M   'P 1'
#
loop_
_entity.id
_entity.type
_entity.pdbx_description
1 polymer ?
#
loop_
_entity_poly.entity_id
_entity_poly.type
_entity_poly.pdbx_seq_one_letter_code
_entity_poly.pdbx_strand_id
1 'polypeptide(L)'
;MKIQFLKDVSSIAELKKTYQKLCFKHHPDRGGNTETMQIINAEYDFLLKNLIDQEEESEYSEEKFWQSKEQQTEVEQVIHAKIQEIIGANLDGIKIEIIGVWIWLSGETKEHKEKLKELGFSWNPKHKKWSFAGKKSQGWSRKSINHIRKKYGSQSVKNEKGEQAESKKTDQKGSAIPSKAKLA
;
A
#
# COMPACT_ATOMS: atom_id res chain seq x y z
N MET A 1 0.73 -17.29 14.32
CA MET A 1 -0.43 -16.96 13.45
C MET A 1 -0.20 -17.61 12.08
N LYS A 2 -1.26 -18.11 11.42
CA LYS A 2 -1.17 -18.60 10.03
C LYS A 2 -1.48 -17.46 9.06
N ILE A 3 -0.58 -17.20 8.11
CA ILE A 3 -0.71 -16.11 7.12
C ILE A 3 -1.44 -16.62 5.87
N GLN A 4 -2.48 -15.89 5.43
CA GLN A 4 -3.35 -16.25 4.32
C GLN A 4 -3.23 -15.27 3.14
N PHE A 5 -3.12 -13.97 3.39
CA PHE A 5 -3.14 -12.92 2.36
C PHE A 5 -1.78 -12.27 2.13
N LEU A 6 -1.06 -11.93 3.20
CA LEU A 6 0.22 -11.20 3.13
C LEU A 6 1.43 -12.15 2.99
N LYS A 7 1.44 -12.95 1.92
CA LYS A 7 2.51 -13.93 1.64
C LYS A 7 3.76 -13.27 1.06
N ASP A 8 4.91 -13.92 1.28
CA ASP A 8 6.22 -13.58 0.70
C ASP A 8 6.69 -12.14 0.97
N VAL A 9 6.33 -11.59 2.14
CA VAL A 9 6.76 -10.27 2.58
C VAL A 9 8.05 -10.40 3.39
N SER A 10 9.12 -9.74 2.93
CA SER A 10 10.44 -9.77 3.58
C SER A 10 10.86 -8.43 4.20
N SER A 11 10.10 -7.37 3.98
CA SER A 11 10.40 -6.04 4.49
C SER A 11 9.13 -5.22 4.78
N ILE A 12 9.25 -4.21 5.65
CA ILE A 12 8.14 -3.29 5.97
C ILE A 12 7.62 -2.56 4.71
N ALA A 13 8.51 -2.26 3.76
CA ALA A 13 8.12 -1.64 2.49
C ALA A 13 7.25 -2.57 1.63
N GLU A 14 7.62 -3.85 1.53
CA GLU A 14 6.82 -4.87 0.84
C GLU A 14 5.51 -5.15 1.56
N LEU A 15 5.52 -5.14 2.89
CA LEU A 15 4.32 -5.30 3.72
C LEU A 15 3.28 -4.23 3.36
N LYS A 16 3.66 -2.95 3.47
CA LYS A 16 2.79 -1.80 3.15
C LYS A 16 2.28 -1.84 1.73
N LYS A 17 3.15 -2.18 0.77
CA LYS A 17 2.82 -2.26 -0.64
C LYS A 17 1.78 -3.35 -0.92
N THR A 18 1.98 -4.55 -0.38
CA THR A 18 1.04 -5.67 -0.56
C THR A 18 -0.27 -5.39 0.14
N TYR A 19 -0.20 -4.84 1.37
CA TYR A 19 -1.36 -4.40 2.13
C TYR A 19 -2.18 -3.34 1.38
N GLN A 20 -1.54 -2.31 0.82
CA GLN A 20 -2.22 -1.27 0.03
C GLN A 20 -3.04 -1.89 -1.10
N LYS A 21 -2.47 -2.85 -1.84
CA LYS A 21 -3.18 -3.55 -2.93
C LYS A 21 -4.38 -4.36 -2.42
N LEU A 22 -4.23 -5.03 -1.28
CA LEU A 22 -5.29 -5.79 -0.65
C LEU A 22 -6.43 -4.88 -0.15
N CYS A 23 -6.10 -3.73 0.45
CA CYS A 23 -7.10 -2.72 0.82
C CYS A 23 -7.91 -2.26 -0.38
N PHE A 24 -7.27 -1.93 -1.51
CA PHE A 24 -8.01 -1.54 -2.72
C PHE A 24 -9.04 -2.57 -3.17
N LYS A 25 -8.77 -3.86 -2.94
CA LYS A 25 -9.63 -4.97 -3.35
C LYS A 25 -10.69 -5.35 -2.32
N HIS A 26 -10.36 -5.27 -1.03
CA HIS A 26 -11.17 -5.86 0.04
C HIS A 26 -11.76 -4.85 1.04
N HIS A 27 -11.45 -3.56 0.91
CA HIS A 27 -12.00 -2.55 1.81
C HIS A 27 -13.53 -2.47 1.72
N PRO A 28 -14.27 -2.48 2.84
CA PRO A 28 -15.74 -2.51 2.85
C PRO A 28 -16.36 -1.29 2.15
N ASP A 29 -15.83 -0.08 2.37
CA ASP A 29 -16.28 1.15 1.69
C ASP A 29 -16.05 1.14 0.16
N ARG A 30 -15.38 0.12 -0.36
CA ARG A 30 -15.16 -0.12 -1.79
C ARG A 30 -15.92 -1.34 -2.30
N GLY A 31 -16.89 -1.84 -1.53
CA GLY A 31 -17.66 -3.06 -1.86
C GLY A 31 -16.95 -4.37 -1.50
N GLY A 32 -15.90 -4.31 -0.68
CA GLY A 32 -15.20 -5.50 -0.18
C GLY A 32 -15.87 -6.16 1.02
N ASN A 33 -15.27 -7.24 1.51
CA ASN A 33 -15.79 -8.03 2.63
C ASN A 33 -15.08 -7.67 3.95
N THR A 34 -15.85 -7.30 4.97
CA THR A 34 -15.33 -6.87 6.28
C THR A 34 -14.51 -7.94 6.97
N GLU A 35 -14.95 -9.20 6.99
CA GLU A 35 -14.22 -10.30 7.64
C GLU A 35 -12.85 -10.52 6.99
N THR A 36 -12.79 -10.45 5.67
CA THR A 36 -11.55 -10.55 4.90
C THR A 36 -10.61 -9.40 5.23
N MET A 37 -11.12 -8.16 5.31
CA MET A 37 -10.32 -7.00 5.70
C MET A 37 -9.80 -7.09 7.15
N GLN A 38 -10.60 -7.64 8.07
CA GLN A 38 -10.17 -7.90 9.45
C GLN A 38 -9.02 -8.91 9.52
N ILE A 39 -9.09 -10.00 8.73
CA ILE A 39 -7.99 -10.97 8.65
C ILE A 39 -6.73 -10.31 8.08
N ILE A 40 -6.86 -9.54 7.00
CA ILE A 40 -5.72 -8.81 6.39
C ILE A 40 -5.09 -7.82 7.39
N ASN A 41 -5.91 -7.11 8.16
CA ASN A 41 -5.43 -6.19 9.21
C ASN A 41 -4.67 -6.92 10.31
N ALA A 42 -5.23 -8.02 10.83
CA ALA A 42 -4.55 -8.83 11.84
C ALA A 42 -3.23 -9.42 11.34
N GLU A 43 -3.17 -9.85 10.06
CA GLU A 43 -1.93 -10.35 9.45
C GLU A 43 -0.90 -9.23 9.31
N TYR A 44 -1.34 -8.02 8.96
CA TYR A 44 -0.47 -6.86 8.84
C TYR A 44 0.18 -6.53 10.18
N ASP A 45 -0.61 -6.47 11.25
CA ASP A 45 -0.12 -6.16 12.60
C ASP A 45 0.89 -7.19 13.09
N PHE A 46 0.59 -8.48 12.88
CA PHE A 46 1.48 -9.57 13.24
C PHE A 46 2.81 -9.52 12.47
N LEU A 47 2.76 -9.31 11.15
CA LEU A 47 3.97 -9.23 10.33
C LEU A 47 4.78 -7.98 10.61
N LEU A 48 4.13 -6.82 10.81
CA LEU A 48 4.80 -5.58 11.15
C LEU A 48 5.60 -5.74 12.44
N LYS A 49 4.97 -6.28 13.48
CA LYS A 49 5.64 -6.55 14.76
C LYS A 49 6.85 -7.46 14.57
N ASN A 50 6.70 -8.59 13.87
CA ASN A 50 7.80 -9.52 13.66
C ASN A 50 8.96 -8.91 12.86
N LEU A 51 8.66 -8.09 11.84
CA LEU A 51 9.68 -7.42 11.04
C LEU A 51 10.47 -6.41 11.88
N ILE A 52 9.79 -5.61 12.71
CA ILE A 52 10.44 -4.66 13.63
C ILE A 52 11.25 -5.40 14.69
N ASP A 53 10.72 -6.49 15.25
CA ASP A 53 11.43 -7.30 16.25
C ASP A 53 12.75 -7.87 15.69
N GLN A 54 12.79 -8.21 14.40
CA GLN A 54 13.97 -8.71 13.69
C GLN A 54 14.99 -7.64 13.29
N GLU A 55 14.65 -6.35 13.35
CA GLU A 55 15.62 -5.28 13.09
C GLU A 55 16.69 -5.27 14.20
N GLU A 56 17.94 -5.03 13.81
CA GLU A 56 19.08 -4.96 14.72
C GLU A 56 18.91 -3.80 15.71
N GLU A 57 19.24 -4.02 16.99
CA GLU A 57 19.13 -2.97 18.02
C GLU A 57 19.98 -1.73 17.66
N SER A 58 21.07 -1.94 16.92
CA SER A 58 21.91 -0.86 16.42
C SER A 58 21.16 0.14 15.54
N GLU A 59 20.03 -0.21 14.91
CA GLU A 59 19.18 0.69 14.11
C GLU A 59 18.39 1.71 14.95
N TYR A 60 18.45 1.60 16.27
CA TYR A 60 17.72 2.43 17.22
C TYR A 60 18.67 3.22 18.12
N SER A 61 18.47 4.53 18.19
CA SER A 61 19.13 5.41 19.17
C SER A 61 18.50 6.81 19.16
N GLU A 62 18.79 7.62 20.18
CA GLU A 62 18.31 9.01 20.25
C GLU A 62 18.71 9.86 19.03
N GLU A 63 19.85 9.54 18.41
CA GLU A 63 20.41 10.24 17.25
C GLU A 63 19.89 9.70 15.90
N LYS A 64 19.30 8.50 15.90
CA LYS A 64 18.77 7.85 14.70
C LYS A 64 17.33 8.27 14.42
N PHE A 65 16.84 7.88 13.24
CA PHE A 65 15.46 8.15 12.84
C PHE A 65 14.47 7.46 13.78
N TRP A 66 14.78 6.22 14.17
CA TRP A 66 14.04 5.47 15.15
C TRP A 66 14.80 5.50 16.47
N GLN A 67 14.11 5.92 17.52
CA GLN A 67 14.68 5.98 18.87
C GLN A 67 14.49 4.64 19.58
N SER A 68 13.40 3.94 19.27
CA SER A 68 13.13 2.59 19.75
C SER A 68 12.20 1.84 18.79
N LYS A 69 12.09 0.52 18.97
CA LYS A 69 11.15 -0.36 18.25
C LYS A 69 9.70 0.01 18.52
N GLU A 70 9.39 0.42 19.75
CA GLU A 70 8.05 0.87 20.15
C GLU A 70 7.66 2.11 19.37
N GLN A 71 8.55 3.10 19.29
CA GLN A 71 8.30 4.31 18.52
C GLN A 71 8.09 4.00 17.03
N GLN A 72 8.89 3.10 16.45
CA GLN A 72 8.69 2.66 15.07
C GLN A 72 7.31 2.03 14.91
N THR A 73 6.93 1.13 15.83
CA THR A 73 5.63 0.46 15.81
C THR A 73 4.47 1.47 15.86
N GLU A 74 4.51 2.45 16.77
CA GLU A 74 3.48 3.48 16.89
C GLU A 74 3.32 4.29 15.60
N VAL A 75 4.43 4.74 15.02
CA VAL A 75 4.41 5.50 13.77
C VAL A 75 3.91 4.65 12.60
N GLU A 76 4.28 3.37 12.56
CA GLU A 76 3.84 2.46 11.51
C GLU A 76 2.35 2.12 11.60
N GLN A 77 1.80 2.05 12.81
CA GLN A 77 0.37 1.92 13.05
C GLN A 77 -0.41 3.16 12.57
N VAL A 78 0.13 4.37 12.76
CA VAL A 78 -0.45 5.60 12.20
C VAL A 78 -0.49 5.54 10.66
N ILE A 79 0.57 5.03 10.03
CA ILE A 79 0.62 4.88 8.57
C ILE A 79 -0.39 3.83 8.10
N HIS A 80 -0.48 2.70 8.79
CA HIS A 80 -1.43 1.64 8.50
C HIS A 80 -2.89 2.13 8.54
N ALA A 81 -3.27 2.83 9.61
CA ALA A 81 -4.60 3.43 9.72
C ALA A 81 -4.85 4.45 8.61
N LYS A 82 -3.88 5.32 8.31
CA LYS A 82 -4.02 6.32 7.26
C LYS A 82 -4.18 5.71 5.87
N ILE A 83 -3.57 4.56 5.59
CA ILE A 83 -3.77 3.81 4.33
C ILE A 83 -5.23 3.35 4.21
N GLN A 84 -5.83 2.83 5.28
CA GLN A 84 -7.24 2.42 5.28
C GLN A 84 -8.14 3.61 5.03
N GLU A 85 -7.95 4.71 5.77
CA GLU A 85 -8.76 5.94 5.62
C GLU A 85 -8.74 6.50 4.19
N ILE A 86 -7.55 6.65 3.57
CA ILE A 86 -7.47 7.25 2.24
C ILE A 86 -8.04 6.35 1.13
N ILE A 87 -7.94 5.02 1.30
CA ILE A 87 -8.51 4.05 0.35
C ILE A 87 -10.03 3.96 0.54
N GLY A 88 -10.50 3.94 1.79
CA GLY A 88 -11.92 3.91 2.15
C GLY A 88 -12.66 5.18 1.76
N ALA A 89 -11.98 6.34 1.76
CA ALA A 89 -12.53 7.59 1.24
C ALA A 89 -12.91 7.53 -0.25
N ASN A 90 -12.47 6.50 -0.99
CA ASN A 90 -12.86 6.20 -2.36
C ASN A 90 -12.76 7.40 -3.31
N LEU A 91 -11.65 8.14 -3.21
CA LEU A 91 -11.41 9.36 -4.00
C LEU A 91 -10.88 9.00 -5.38
N ASP A 92 -11.74 9.06 -6.39
CA ASP A 92 -11.43 8.68 -7.77
C ASP A 92 -10.25 9.45 -8.36
N GLY A 93 -9.44 8.78 -9.17
CA GLY A 93 -8.34 9.40 -9.92
C GLY A 93 -7.10 9.74 -9.09
N ILE A 94 -7.12 9.48 -7.77
CA ILE A 94 -5.97 9.68 -6.89
C ILE A 94 -4.95 8.54 -7.02
N LYS A 95 -3.68 8.88 -7.22
CA LYS A 95 -2.52 7.99 -7.15
C LYS A 95 -1.90 8.05 -5.76
N ILE A 96 -1.79 6.92 -5.09
CA ILE A 96 -1.26 6.77 -3.73
C ILE A 96 0.12 6.10 -3.78
N GLU A 97 1.14 6.78 -3.28
CA GLU A 97 2.53 6.33 -3.22
C GLU A 97 2.99 6.33 -1.76
N ILE A 98 3.38 5.17 -1.23
CA ILE A 98 3.86 5.04 0.15
C ILE A 98 5.38 4.87 0.13
N ILE A 99 6.10 5.71 0.88
CA ILE A 99 7.57 5.69 0.96
C ILE A 99 7.99 5.89 2.42
N GLY A 100 8.50 4.84 3.07
CA GLY A 100 8.81 4.87 4.50
C GLY A 100 7.58 5.28 5.30
N VAL A 101 7.66 6.39 6.05
CA VAL A 101 6.55 6.96 6.85
C VAL A 101 5.77 8.05 6.12
N TRP A 102 5.90 8.15 4.80
CA TRP A 102 5.22 9.15 3.99
C TRP A 102 4.19 8.53 3.06
N ILE A 103 3.02 9.16 2.99
CA ILE A 103 1.99 8.87 1.99
C ILE A 103 1.87 10.07 1.08
N TRP A 104 2.15 9.87 -0.20
CA TRP A 104 2.08 10.89 -1.24
C TRP A 104 0.89 10.65 -2.14
N LEU A 105 0.10 11.70 -2.39
CA LEU A 105 -1.04 11.66 -3.29
C LEU A 105 -0.81 12.57 -4.49
N SER A 106 -1.16 12.07 -5.67
CA SER A 106 -1.09 12.77 -6.95
C SER A 106 -2.24 12.34 -7.86
N GLY A 107 -2.29 12.81 -9.11
CA GLY A 107 -3.41 12.52 -10.01
C GLY A 107 -4.49 13.61 -9.92
N GLU A 108 -5.76 13.22 -9.92
CA GLU A 108 -6.93 14.13 -9.98
C GLU A 108 -7.28 14.75 -8.61
N THR A 109 -6.28 15.26 -7.91
CA THR A 109 -6.43 15.72 -6.52
C THR A 109 -7.11 17.07 -6.35
N LYS A 110 -7.42 17.78 -7.45
CA LYS A 110 -7.98 19.15 -7.39
C LYS A 110 -9.41 19.14 -6.87
N GLU A 111 -10.22 18.21 -7.36
CA GLU A 111 -11.64 18.06 -6.97
C GLU A 111 -11.78 17.57 -5.54
N HIS A 112 -10.82 16.76 -5.08
CA HIS A 112 -10.80 16.19 -3.73
C HIS A 112 -10.10 17.07 -2.69
N LYS A 113 -9.73 18.32 -3.02
CA LYS A 113 -8.87 19.19 -2.19
C LYS A 113 -9.35 19.32 -0.75
N GLU A 114 -10.64 19.63 -0.54
CA GLU A 114 -11.15 19.86 0.81
C GLU A 114 -11.19 18.54 1.60
N LYS A 115 -11.56 17.43 0.95
CA LYS A 115 -11.53 16.11 1.59
C LYS A 115 -10.11 15.68 1.98
N LEU A 116 -9.11 15.97 1.14
CA LEU A 116 -7.72 15.67 1.44
C LEU A 116 -7.21 16.45 2.66
N LYS A 117 -7.62 17.72 2.83
CA LYS A 117 -7.30 18.48 4.04
C LYS A 117 -7.95 17.89 5.29
N GLU A 118 -9.24 17.52 5.21
CA GLU A 118 -9.96 16.87 6.31
C GLU A 118 -9.26 15.58 6.76
N LEU A 119 -8.74 14.80 5.79
CA LEU A 119 -7.97 13.58 6.06
C LEU A 119 -6.55 13.85 6.59
N GLY A 120 -6.17 15.12 6.78
CA GLY A 120 -4.88 15.54 7.33
C GLY A 120 -3.74 15.60 6.32
N PHE A 121 -4.01 15.54 5.02
CA PHE A 121 -2.99 15.74 4.00
C PHE A 121 -2.71 17.23 3.79
N SER A 122 -1.44 17.54 3.52
CA SER A 122 -0.98 18.89 3.19
C SER A 122 -0.46 18.99 1.76
N TRP A 123 -0.75 20.07 1.06
CA TRP A 123 -0.23 20.32 -0.28
C TRP A 123 1.26 20.70 -0.24
N ASN A 124 2.06 20.02 -1.04
CA ASN A 124 3.46 20.33 -1.26
C ASN A 124 3.64 21.01 -2.63
N PRO A 125 3.86 22.34 -2.70
CA PRO A 125 3.92 23.06 -3.97
C PRO A 125 5.15 22.68 -4.81
N LYS A 126 6.26 22.32 -4.17
CA LYS A 126 7.50 21.91 -4.85
C LYS A 126 7.32 20.61 -5.62
N HIS A 127 6.66 19.63 -5.00
CA HIS A 127 6.42 18.32 -5.61
C HIS A 127 5.11 18.25 -6.39
N LYS A 128 4.23 19.26 -6.25
CA LYS A 128 2.87 19.26 -6.80
C LYS A 128 2.09 18.00 -6.41
N LYS A 129 2.22 17.62 -5.14
CA LYS A 129 1.58 16.44 -4.53
C LYS A 129 1.04 16.80 -3.16
N TRP A 130 0.05 16.05 -2.70
CA TRP A 130 -0.33 16.05 -1.28
C TRP A 130 0.53 15.06 -0.51
N SER A 131 0.77 15.32 0.77
CA SER A 131 1.55 14.44 1.63
C SER A 131 0.99 14.36 3.03
N PHE A 132 1.08 13.16 3.62
CA PHE A 132 0.94 12.88 5.04
C PHE A 132 2.22 12.21 5.54
N ALA A 133 2.62 12.49 6.78
CA ALA A 133 3.79 11.89 7.41
C ALA A 133 3.42 11.38 8.80
N GLY A 134 3.66 10.10 9.08
CA GLY A 134 3.44 9.50 10.40
C GLY A 134 4.44 10.00 11.44
N LYS A 135 5.64 10.41 11.00
CA LYS A 135 6.65 11.06 11.83
C LYS A 135 7.31 12.20 11.06
N LYS A 136 7.43 13.37 11.70
CA LYS A 136 8.22 14.49 11.17
C LYS A 136 9.71 14.16 11.33
N SER A 137 10.52 14.50 10.33
CA SER A 137 11.98 14.40 10.46
C SER A 137 12.47 15.41 11.50
N GLN A 138 12.97 14.94 12.65
CA GLN A 138 13.72 15.75 13.61
C GLN A 138 15.12 15.96 13.03
N GLY A 139 15.37 17.11 12.39
CA GLY A 139 16.68 17.50 11.86
C GLY A 139 17.25 16.65 10.71
N TRP A 140 16.72 15.44 10.42
CA TRP A 140 17.24 14.57 9.38
C TRP A 140 16.74 14.95 7.97
N SER A 141 17.43 15.96 7.44
CA SER A 141 18.08 15.99 6.12
C SER A 141 17.50 16.84 4.99
N ARG A 142 18.45 17.54 4.36
CA ARG A 142 18.49 17.87 2.94
C ARG A 142 18.51 16.63 2.01
N LYS A 143 18.03 15.44 2.41
CA LYS A 143 18.00 14.27 1.50
C LYS A 143 16.77 14.36 0.62
N SER A 144 16.99 14.31 -0.69
CA SER A 144 15.93 14.41 -1.67
C SER A 144 14.99 13.19 -1.62
N ILE A 145 13.76 13.37 -2.10
CA ILE A 145 12.77 12.30 -2.26
C ILE A 145 13.36 11.05 -2.97
N ASN A 146 14.31 11.24 -3.88
CA ASN A 146 14.98 10.16 -4.60
C ASN A 146 15.93 9.34 -3.70
N HIS A 147 16.57 9.97 -2.72
CA HIS A 147 17.38 9.23 -1.73
C HIS A 147 16.49 8.33 -0.86
N ILE A 148 15.30 8.81 -0.49
CA ILE A 148 14.34 8.03 0.30
C ILE A 148 13.76 6.87 -0.55
N ARG A 149 13.42 7.13 -1.82
CA ARG A 149 13.00 6.06 -2.76
C ARG A 149 14.06 4.99 -2.97
N LYS A 150 15.34 5.37 -2.98
CA LYS A 150 16.46 4.42 -3.09
C LYS A 150 16.62 3.58 -1.83
N LYS A 151 16.34 4.13 -0.64
CA LYS A 151 16.44 3.42 0.64
C LYS A 151 15.28 2.46 0.90
N TYR A 152 14.04 2.86 0.58
CA TYR A 152 12.83 2.11 0.98
C TYR A 152 12.05 1.53 -0.22
N GLY A 153 12.47 1.78 -1.45
CA GLY A 153 11.67 1.49 -2.64
C GLY A 153 10.52 2.50 -2.83
N SER A 154 9.89 2.46 -4.01
CA SER A 154 8.74 3.31 -4.34
C SER A 154 7.90 2.67 -5.41
N GLN A 155 6.61 2.44 -5.14
CA GLN A 155 5.62 2.10 -6.16
C GLN A 155 4.32 2.82 -5.86
N SER A 156 3.64 3.27 -6.90
CA SER A 156 2.36 4.00 -6.80
C SER A 156 1.22 3.11 -7.29
N VAL A 157 0.11 3.11 -6.56
CA VAL A 157 -1.14 2.48 -7.00
C VAL A 157 -2.13 3.58 -7.34
N LYS A 158 -2.77 3.49 -8.51
CA LYS A 158 -3.79 4.44 -8.94
C LYS A 158 -5.15 3.95 -8.45
N ASN A 159 -5.93 4.84 -7.84
CA ASN A 159 -7.32 4.59 -7.51
C ASN A 159 -8.16 4.77 -8.78
N GLU A 160 -8.57 3.66 -9.38
CA GLU A 160 -9.47 3.61 -10.53
C GLU A 160 -10.81 3.05 -10.07
N LYS A 161 -11.92 3.53 -10.66
CA LYS A 161 -13.24 2.95 -10.43
C LYS A 161 -13.18 1.46 -10.78
N GLY A 162 -13.59 0.61 -9.85
CA GLY A 162 -13.75 -0.81 -10.13
C GLY A 162 -14.91 -1.02 -11.09
N GLU A 163 -14.64 -1.02 -12.40
CA GLU A 163 -15.43 -1.86 -13.30
C GLU A 163 -15.14 -3.31 -12.92
N GLN A 164 -16.18 -4.03 -12.51
CA GLN A 164 -16.11 -5.46 -12.32
C GLN A 164 -15.58 -6.08 -13.61
N ALA A 165 -14.36 -6.63 -13.56
CA ALA A 165 -13.84 -7.48 -14.62
C ALA A 165 -14.61 -8.80 -14.58
N GLU A 166 -15.77 -8.80 -15.22
CA GLU A 166 -16.51 -10.00 -15.59
C GLU A 166 -15.58 -10.82 -16.49
N SER A 167 -15.03 -11.90 -15.94
CA SER A 167 -14.21 -12.84 -16.70
C SER A 167 -15.09 -13.50 -17.76
N LYS A 168 -15.10 -12.95 -18.97
CA LYS A 168 -15.56 -13.69 -20.16
C LYS A 168 -14.65 -14.89 -20.34
N LYS A 169 -15.12 -16.06 -19.88
CA LYS A 169 -14.63 -17.37 -20.32
C LYS A 169 -14.64 -17.35 -21.84
N THR A 170 -13.46 -17.37 -22.45
CA THR A 170 -13.35 -17.64 -23.88
C THR A 170 -13.30 -19.15 -24.00
N ASP A 171 -14.43 -19.73 -24.41
CA ASP A 171 -14.55 -21.14 -24.76
C ASP A 171 -13.55 -21.48 -25.86
N GLN A 172 -12.50 -22.22 -25.52
CA GLN A 172 -11.71 -22.91 -26.54
C GLN A 172 -12.49 -24.15 -26.99
N LYS A 173 -13.24 -23.99 -28.08
CA LYS A 173 -13.61 -25.11 -28.96
C LYS A 173 -12.34 -25.66 -29.59
N GLY A 174 -11.73 -26.65 -28.94
CA GLY A 174 -10.79 -27.58 -29.56
C GLY A 174 -11.56 -28.52 -30.49
N SER A 175 -11.56 -28.19 -31.78
CA SER A 175 -12.12 -28.98 -32.86
C SER A 175 -11.46 -30.36 -32.94
N ALA A 176 -12.30 -31.39 -33.01
CA ALA A 176 -11.90 -32.77 -33.26
C ALA A 176 -11.15 -32.89 -34.61
N ILE A 177 -10.09 -33.69 -34.62
CA ILE A 177 -9.43 -34.19 -35.83
C ILE A 177 -10.19 -35.47 -36.26
N PRO A 178 -10.84 -35.52 -37.43
CA PRO A 178 -11.37 -36.78 -37.94
C PRO A 178 -10.28 -37.60 -38.63
N SER A 179 -10.19 -38.86 -38.21
CA SER A 179 -9.57 -39.96 -38.93
C SER A 179 -10.19 -40.15 -40.32
N LYS A 180 -9.37 -40.20 -41.37
CA LYS A 180 -9.45 -41.11 -42.53
C LYS A 180 -8.49 -40.68 -43.65
N ALA A 181 -7.54 -41.55 -43.97
CA ALA A 181 -7.10 -41.76 -45.35
C ALA A 181 -6.54 -43.19 -45.47
N LYS A 182 -7.23 -44.01 -46.26
CA LYS A 182 -6.84 -45.36 -46.68
C LYS A 182 -6.77 -45.32 -48.22
N LEU A 183 -5.70 -45.90 -48.76
CA LEU A 183 -5.43 -46.33 -50.15
C LEU A 183 -5.57 -45.32 -51.31
N ALA A 184 -4.46 -45.17 -52.03
CA ALA A 184 -4.33 -45.71 -53.39
C ALA A 184 -2.94 -46.36 -53.51
#